data_AF-A0A522BEZ7-F1
#
_entry.id   AF-A0A522BEZ7-F1
#
_cell.length_a   1.000
_cell.length_b   1.000
_cell.length_c   1.000
_cell.angle_alpha   90.00
_cell.angle_beta   90.00
_cell.angle_gamma   90.00
#
_symmetry.space_group_name_H-M   'P 1'
#
loop_
_entity.id
_entity.type
_entity.pdbx_description
1 polymer ?
#
loop_
_entity_poly.entity_id
_entity_poly.type
_entity_poly.pdbx_seq_one_letter_code
_entity_poly.pdbx_strand_id
1 'polypeptide(L)' 'MDLLELEGVLLRRAVLRLATALALLSLFALLLAVGAGFMVWGFYLYAAKALGQPAGAFLTGLVFLLLSGALLWTARKLVR' A
#
# COMPACT_ATOMS: atom_id res chain seq x y z
N MET A 1 23.85 33.14 -19.67
CA MET A 1 23.47 32.10 -18.69
C MET A 1 24.50 31.02 -18.81
N ASP A 2 25.19 30.76 -17.71
CA ASP A 2 26.30 29.82 -17.68
C ASP A 2 25.74 28.38 -17.70
N LEU A 3 26.48 27.44 -18.29
CA LEU A 3 26.01 26.05 -18.45
C LEU A 3 25.67 25.42 -17.09
N LEU A 4 26.46 25.79 -16.08
CA LEU A 4 26.33 25.35 -14.68
C LEU A 4 25.03 25.85 -14.02
N GLU A 5 24.55 27.04 -14.37
CA GLU A 5 23.29 27.57 -13.86
C GLU A 5 22.08 26.80 -14.42
N LEU A 6 22.15 26.42 -15.70
CA LEU A 6 21.09 25.64 -16.36
C LEU A 6 21.00 24.23 -15.79
N GLU A 7 22.14 23.55 -15.58
CA GLU A 7 22.17 22.24 -14.92
C GLU A 7 21.65 22.29 -13.49
N GLY A 8 22.00 23.34 -12.73
CA GLY A 8 21.49 23.56 -11.38
C GLY A 8 19.97 23.71 -11.32
N VAL A 9 19.37 24.43 -12.27
CA VAL A 9 17.92 24.58 -12.36
C VAL A 9 17.22 23.27 -12.74
N LEU A 10 17.79 22.51 -13.68
CA LEU A 10 17.26 21.21 -14.08
C LEU A 10 17.33 20.19 -12.94
N LEU A 11 18.46 20.13 -12.22
CA LEU A 11 18.64 19.24 -11.08
C LEU A 11 17.65 19.59 -9.97
N ARG A 12 17.49 20.88 -9.64
CA ARG A 12 16.53 21.32 -8.61
C ARG A 12 15.09 20.95 -8.96
N ARG A 13 14.69 21.09 -10.23
CA ARG A 13 13.35 20.66 -10.69
C ARG A 13 13.18 19.14 -10.63
N ALA A 14 14.19 18.38 -11.03
CA ALA A 14 14.16 16.91 -10.96
C ALA A 14 14.05 16.42 -9.50
N VAL A 15 14.84 16.99 -8.59
CA VAL A 15 14.80 16.67 -7.16
C VAL A 15 13.45 17.02 -6.55
N LEU A 16 12.91 18.20 -6.83
CA LEU A 16 11.58 18.59 -6.33
C LEU A 16 10.48 17.65 -6.85
N ARG A 17 10.54 17.26 -8.13
CA ARG A 17 9.58 16.31 -8.73
C ARG A 17 9.70 14.91 -8.12
N LEU A 18 10.93 14.46 -7.83
CA LEU A 18 11.15 13.18 -7.16
C LEU A 18 10.64 13.22 -5.72
N ALA A 19 10.92 14.30 -4.98
CA ALA A 19 10.45 14.49 -3.62
C ALA A 19 8.92 14.52 -3.53
N THR A 20 8.24 15.23 -4.45
CA THR A 20 6.77 15.24 -4.49
C THR A 20 6.21 13.87 -4.89
N ALA A 21 6.83 13.18 -5.86
CA ALA A 21 6.42 11.82 -6.23
C ALA A 21 6.54 10.85 -5.05
N LEU A 22 7.65 10.89 -4.31
CA LEU A 22 7.85 10.05 -3.12
C LEU A 22 6.86 10.40 -2.01
N ALA A 23 6.61 11.69 -1.74
CA ALA A 23 5.62 12.13 -0.75
C ALA A 23 4.21 11.63 -1.11
N LEU A 24 3.81 11.76 -2.38
CA LEU A 24 2.51 11.26 -2.87
C LEU A 24 2.42 9.74 -2.80
N LEU A 25 3.47 9.01 -3.18
CA LEU A 25 3.51 7.55 -3.08
C LEU A 25 3.39 7.08 -1.62
N SER A 26 4.05 7.78 -0.71
CA SER A 26 3.98 7.51 0.73
C SER A 26 2.57 7.73 1.28
N LEU A 27 1.94 8.86 0.91
CA LEU A 27 0.56 9.16 1.27
C LEU A 27 -0.41 8.12 0.72
N PHE A 28 -0.23 7.71 -0.54
CA PHE A 28 -1.07 6.70 -1.17
C PHE A 28 -0.91 5.33 -0.50
N ALA A 29 0.32 4.95 -0.14
CA ALA A 29 0.59 3.72 0.61
C ALA A 29 -0.08 3.73 1.99
N LEU A 30 -0.07 4.87 2.70
CA LEU A 30 -0.78 5.04 3.97
C LEU A 30 -2.29 4.91 3.81
N LEU A 31 -2.87 5.58 2.80
CA LEU A 31 -4.30 5.49 2.49
C LEU A 31 -4.72 4.06 2.15
N LEU A 32 -3.92 3.34 1.36
CA LEU A 32 -4.15 1.94 1.05
C LEU A 32 -4.09 1.07 2.31
N ALA A 33 -3.11 1.28 3.19
CA ALA A 33 -3.00 0.52 4.44
C ALA A 33 -4.22 0.75 5.35
N VAL A 34 -4.68 2.00 5.47
CA VAL A 34 -5.88 2.34 6.25
C VAL A 34 -7.13 1.73 5.63
N GLY A 35 -7.30 1.84 4.31
CA GLY A 35 -8.43 1.24 3.59
C GLY A 35 -8.47 -0.29 3.74
N ALA A 36 -7.32 -0.94 3.60
CA ALA A 36 -7.18 -2.38 3.83
C ALA A 36 -7.55 -2.75 5.28
N GLY A 37 -7.11 -1.97 6.26
CA GLY A 37 -7.48 -2.15 7.66
C GLY A 37 -8.99 -2.07 7.90
N PHE A 38 -9.66 -1.06 7.33
CA PHE A 38 -11.12 -0.95 7.40
C PHE A 38 -11.84 -2.12 6.72
N MET A 39 -11.32 -2.59 5.59
CA MET A 39 -11.89 -3.73 4.87
C MET A 39 -11.80 -5.03 5.70
N VAL A 40 -10.64 -5.28 6.33
CA VAL A 40 -10.45 -6.41 7.26
C VAL A 40 -11.41 -6.30 8.43
N TRP A 41 -11.49 -5.12 9.04
CA TRP A 41 -12.32 -4.88 10.21
C TRP A 41 -13.81 -5.08 9.90
N GLY A 42 -14.28 -4.53 8.77
CA GLY A 42 -15.65 -4.71 8.30
C GLY A 42 -15.98 -6.17 8.02
N PHE A 43 -15.07 -6.89 7.36
CA PHE A 43 -15.23 -8.32 7.10
C PHE A 43 -15.29 -9.13 8.40
N TYR A 44 -14.42 -8.82 9.37
CA TYR A 44 -14.46 -9.42 10.69
C TYR A 44 -15.80 -9.18 11.39
N LEU A 45 -16.29 -7.94 11.43
CA LEU A 45 -17.58 -7.63 12.06
C LEU A 45 -18.73 -8.38 11.40
N TYR A 46 -18.70 -8.50 10.08
CA TYR A 46 -19.70 -9.26 9.33
C TYR A 46 -19.64 -10.77 9.66
N ALA A 47 -18.45 -11.37 9.60
CA ALA A 47 -18.25 -12.78 9.90
C ALA A 47 -18.55 -13.11 11.38
N ALA A 48 -18.15 -12.23 12.30
CA ALA A 48 -18.39 -12.38 13.73
C ALA A 48 -19.89 -12.33 14.08
N LYS A 49 -20.69 -11.53 13.35
CA LYS A 49 -22.15 -11.52 13.51
C LYS A 49 -22.79 -12.83 13.07
N ALA A 50 -22.25 -13.49 12.03
CA ALA A 50 -22.83 -14.71 11.49
C ALA A 50 -22.40 -15.98 12.24
N LEU A 51 -21.13 -16.04 12.68
CA LEU A 51 -20.48 -17.27 13.14
C LEU A 51 -19.98 -17.21 14.59
N GLY A 52 -20.12 -16.05 15.23
CA GLY A 52 -19.53 -15.76 16.54
C GLY A 52 -18.11 -15.19 16.42
N GLN A 53 -17.69 -14.47 17.46
CA GLN A 53 -16.39 -13.76 17.50
C GLN A 53 -15.17 -14.64 17.18
N PRO A 54 -14.97 -15.83 17.79
CA PRO A 54 -13.76 -16.62 17.55
C PRO A 54 -13.71 -17.19 16.13
N ALA A 55 -14.83 -17.71 15.62
CA ALA A 55 -14.90 -18.24 14.25
C ALA A 55 -14.75 -17.14 13.20
N GLY A 56 -15.33 -15.96 13.46
CA GLY A 56 -15.16 -14.78 12.60
C GLY A 56 -13.70 -14.33 12.51
N ALA A 57 -12.98 -14.28 13.64
CA ALA A 57 -11.55 -13.93 13.65
C ALA A 57 -10.72 -14.94 12.84
N PHE A 58 -10.99 -16.23 13.02
CA PHE A 58 -10.28 -17.30 12.32
C PHE A 58 -10.48 -17.23 10.81
N LEU A 59 -11.72 -17.09 10.34
CA LEU A 59 -12.04 -16.97 8.91
C LEU A 59 -11.43 -15.71 8.29
N THR A 60 -11.53 -14.58 8.98
CA THR A 60 -10.98 -13.31 8.50
C THR A 60 -9.46 -13.41 8.35
N GLY A 61 -8.79 -13.97 9.36
CA GLY A 61 -7.35 -14.22 9.33
C GLY A 61 -6.96 -15.16 8.20
N LEU A 62 -7.69 -16.26 8.00
CA LEU A 62 -7.41 -17.25 6.96
C LEU A 62 -7.55 -16.65 5.54
N VAL A 63 -8.62 -15.89 5.29
CA VAL A 63 -8.81 -15.19 4.01
C VAL A 63 -7.69 -14.19 3.77
N PHE A 64 -7.30 -13.42 4.78
CA PHE A 64 -6.24 -12.42 4.64
C PHE A 64 -4.85 -13.06 4.42
N LEU A 65 -4.61 -14.22 5.03
CA LEU A 65 -3.37 -14.97 4.86
C LEU A 65 -3.26 -15.53 3.43
N LEU A 66 -4.37 -16.03 2.86
CA LEU A 66 -4.42 -16.45 1.46
C LEU A 66 -4.19 -15.29 0.49
N LEU A 67 -4.83 -14.13 0.74
CA LEU A 67 -4.67 -12.93 -0.09
C LEU A 67 -3.22 -12.40 -0.04
N SER A 68 -2.62 -12.33 1.13
CA SER A 68 -1.22 -11.88 1.27
C SER A 68 -0.25 -12.85 0.60
N GLY A 69 -0.48 -14.17 0.70
CA GLY A 69 0.29 -15.19 -0.03
C GLY A 69 0.18 -15.02 -1.55
N ALA A 70 -1.02 -14.79 -2.08
CA ALA A 70 -1.24 -14.55 -3.50
C ALA A 70 -0.54 -13.26 -4.00
N LEU A 71 -0.64 -12.17 -3.24
CA LEU A 71 0.04 -10.90 -3.55
C LEU A 71 1.57 -11.04 -3.51
N LEU A 72 2.12 -11.77 -2.54
CA LEU A 72 3.56 -12.04 -2.49
C LEU A 72 4.03 -12.83 -3.70
N TRP A 73 3.22 -13.79 -4.16
CA TRP A 73 3.53 -14.60 -5.33
C TRP A 73 3.51 -13.78 -6.63
N THR A 74 2.52 -12.91 -6.81
CA THR A 74 2.47 -12.01 -7.98
C THR A 74 3.60 -10.98 -7.94
N ALA A 75 3.89 -10.38 -6.78
CA ALA A 75 5.02 -9.47 -6.62
C ALA A 75 6.35 -10.12 -6.99
N ARG A 76 6.59 -11.37 -6.54
CA ARG A 76 7.80 -12.13 -6.92
C ARG A 76 7.90 -12.41 -8.41
N LYS A 77 6.77 -12.58 -9.11
CA LYS A 77 6.74 -12.77 -10.56
C LYS A 77 7.03 -11.48 -11.33
N LEU A 78 6.63 -10.31 -10.82
CA LEU A 78 6.90 -9.03 -11.48
C LEU A 78 8.35 -8.56 -11.32
N VAL A 79 9.05 -8.99 -10.26
CA VAL A 79 10.44 -8.59 -9.97
C VAL A 79 11.47 -9.45 -10.74
N ARG A 80 11.06 -10.57 -11.32
CA ARG A 80 11.89 -11.42 -12.19
C ARG A 80 11.57 -11.14 -13.64
#